data_AF-A0A819DUE9-F1
#
_entry.id   AF-A0A819DUE9-F1
#
_cell.length_a   1.000
_cell.length_b   1.000
_cell.length_c   1.000
_cell.angle_alpha   90.00
_cell.angle_beta   90.00
_cell.angle_gamma   90.00
#
_symmetry.space_group_name_H-M   'P 1'
#
loop_
_entity.id
_entity.type
_entity.pdbx_description
1 polymer ?
#
loop_
_entity_poly.entity_id
_entity_poly.type
_entity_poly.pdbx_seq_one_letter_code
_entity_poly.pdbx_strand_id
1 'polypeptide(L)'
;MARIVLHDIYQGCTNFSCDTLYTAQDGTKSIASILFYHPKFVTYQGTVYRGIFDSRALANIQVNGYIMTNTFLSTSKLPEIADIFAAYNRTEQKLDREGKEGEVSIGCTFIIKNINGNRRALDISGISERLDEDEVLLLPYSNRLLMFEYLLAILIIILSLLRIIKYRRRKSTKSKSSTRRTFGKWIPVSFKSPIPVAYPDWSIETTRPLPYRPFKYGPDYFITMGIRRLDLNDWIELDNKWSKYHQVKLDRFSEERAHLLCKTAPEAYDAAHETMELLCEYLVHRYPSLFQYELNNNNDKKIRIKTTGEIYSINSDDPLKYASLLIQDDLALMIEGSDGQYYLKAGSIIIPGFWRLQDKFNMPLAQIHLSGDVPKFKEKLQHSMERYFQKMNPEHPVIRHNYFIQTDGDLAWSNSIGSEDQFGIGWINAKPNPPIENIYFRSERQTLRRLPRSGAILFTIHPYFIPVIEIAKEAGIPGRLASAIRSWPDDVSIYKGKKAYEEVLLKYLDQKHQEQCDNGLDIDYSKSYPY
;
A
#
# COMPACT_ATOMS: atom_id res chain seq x y z
N MET A 1 -20.37 26.97 -39.16
CA MET A 1 -20.38 27.71 -37.88
C MET A 1 -19.14 27.50 -37.02
N ALA A 2 -18.31 26.47 -37.29
CA ALA A 2 -16.98 26.29 -36.67
C ALA A 2 -16.04 27.53 -36.67
N ARG A 3 -16.24 28.51 -37.57
CA ARG A 3 -15.50 29.79 -37.58
C ARG A 3 -15.75 30.66 -36.34
N ILE A 4 -16.93 30.57 -35.73
CA ILE A 4 -17.38 31.45 -34.65
C ILE A 4 -16.97 30.89 -33.28
N VAL A 5 -17.08 29.57 -33.10
CA VAL A 5 -16.64 28.86 -31.87
C VAL A 5 -15.14 29.04 -31.57
N LEU A 6 -14.31 29.19 -32.61
CA LEU A 6 -12.87 29.48 -32.46
C LEU A 6 -12.57 30.97 -32.22
N HIS A 7 -13.47 31.86 -32.64
CA HIS A 7 -13.32 33.31 -32.50
C HIS A 7 -13.50 33.76 -31.04
N ASP A 8 -14.46 33.16 -30.32
CA ASP A 8 -14.75 33.48 -28.93
C ASP A 8 -13.70 32.96 -27.94
N ILE A 9 -12.94 31.91 -28.31
CA ILE A 9 -11.84 31.39 -27.48
C ILE A 9 -10.61 32.30 -27.56
N TYR A 10 -10.46 33.16 -28.58
CA TYR A 10 -9.24 33.95 -28.79
C TYR A 10 -9.47 35.31 -29.51
N GLN A 11 -10.24 36.20 -28.88
CA GLN A 11 -10.37 37.64 -29.22
C GLN A 11 -9.84 38.06 -30.61
N GLY A 12 -10.57 37.75 -31.69
CA GLY A 12 -10.44 38.49 -32.96
C GLY A 12 -9.56 37.91 -34.07
N CYS A 13 -9.42 36.59 -34.23
CA CYS A 13 -8.79 36.03 -35.45
C CYS A 13 -9.84 35.59 -36.50
N THR A 14 -9.95 36.33 -37.62
CA THR A 14 -11.02 36.17 -38.62
C THR A 14 -10.62 35.44 -39.91
N ASN A 15 -9.36 35.02 -40.10
CA ASN A 15 -8.90 34.35 -41.32
C ASN A 15 -8.27 32.98 -41.07
N PHE A 16 -8.70 31.98 -41.85
CA PHE A 16 -8.20 30.60 -41.88
C PHE A 16 -6.80 30.46 -42.54
N SER A 17 -5.99 31.52 -42.53
CA SER A 17 -4.64 31.57 -43.11
C SER A 17 -3.61 32.14 -42.12
N CYS A 18 -3.72 31.78 -40.86
CA CYS A 18 -2.66 32.09 -39.89
C CYS A 18 -1.72 30.90 -39.77
N ASP A 19 -0.59 30.98 -40.47
CA ASP A 19 0.65 30.25 -40.17
C ASP A 19 1.26 30.68 -38.81
N THR A 20 0.42 31.02 -37.81
CA THR A 20 0.88 31.72 -36.60
C THR A 20 0.19 31.18 -35.34
N LEU A 21 0.85 30.17 -34.75
CA LEU A 21 1.06 29.91 -33.31
C LEU A 21 -0.12 29.42 -32.43
N TYR A 22 0.18 28.54 -31.45
CA TYR A 22 -0.72 28.18 -30.33
C TYR A 22 0.03 28.30 -29.00
N THR A 23 -0.32 27.65 -27.89
CA THR A 23 0.58 26.94 -26.94
C THR A 23 -0.33 26.23 -25.91
N ALA A 24 -0.33 24.90 -25.82
CA ALA A 24 -0.87 24.19 -24.64
C ALA A 24 0.13 24.27 -23.47
N GLN A 25 -0.23 23.84 -22.26
CA GLN A 25 0.61 23.98 -21.04
C GLN A 25 2.03 23.35 -21.13
N ASP A 26 2.36 22.58 -22.17
CA ASP A 26 3.69 22.03 -22.46
C ASP A 26 4.48 22.76 -23.56
N GLY A 27 3.93 23.80 -24.20
CA GLY A 27 4.57 24.45 -25.35
C GLY A 27 3.90 24.26 -26.72
N THR A 28 2.86 23.43 -26.86
CA THR A 28 2.45 22.96 -28.20
C THR A 28 1.49 23.86 -29.00
N LYS A 29 1.81 24.01 -30.30
CA LYS A 29 1.19 24.94 -31.26
C LYS A 29 0.44 24.25 -32.46
N SER A 30 -0.79 23.64 -32.32
CA SER A 30 -1.69 23.25 -33.47
C SER A 30 -3.26 23.15 -33.24
N ILE A 31 -4.14 23.34 -34.27
CA ILE A 31 -5.65 23.47 -34.14
C ILE A 31 -6.23 22.10 -33.89
N ALA A 32 -5.58 21.13 -34.51
CA ALA A 32 -5.64 19.74 -34.16
C ALA A 32 -5.43 19.55 -32.65
N SER A 33 -4.37 20.10 -32.05
CA SER A 33 -4.09 19.91 -30.62
C SER A 33 -5.21 20.43 -29.70
N ILE A 34 -5.82 21.59 -30.01
CA ILE A 34 -6.96 22.11 -29.22
C ILE A 34 -8.16 21.18 -29.34
N LEU A 35 -8.51 20.79 -30.56
CA LEU A 35 -9.65 19.89 -30.82
C LEU A 35 -9.43 18.49 -30.22
N PHE A 36 -8.18 18.02 -30.11
CA PHE A 36 -7.89 16.67 -29.61
C PHE A 36 -7.74 16.55 -28.10
N TYR A 37 -7.40 17.63 -27.38
CA TYR A 37 -6.96 17.53 -25.98
C TYR A 37 -7.60 18.54 -25.02
N HIS A 38 -8.38 19.52 -25.50
CA HIS A 38 -8.99 20.49 -24.61
C HIS A 38 -10.22 19.90 -23.89
N PRO A 39 -10.32 20.02 -22.55
CA PRO A 39 -11.27 19.25 -21.72
C PRO A 39 -12.75 19.57 -21.97
N LYS A 40 -13.06 20.68 -22.65
CA LYS A 40 -14.43 21.03 -23.05
C LYS A 40 -14.93 20.29 -24.32
N PHE A 41 -14.04 19.66 -25.09
CA PHE A 41 -14.43 18.88 -26.27
C PHE A 41 -14.62 17.42 -25.86
N VAL A 42 -15.86 16.94 -25.90
CA VAL A 42 -16.19 15.56 -25.54
C VAL A 42 -16.35 14.74 -26.81
N THR A 43 -15.82 13.52 -26.82
CA THR A 43 -16.02 12.63 -27.96
C THR A 43 -17.46 12.13 -27.99
N TYR A 44 -18.15 12.33 -29.12
CA TYR A 44 -19.52 11.88 -29.31
C TYR A 44 -19.57 10.50 -29.98
N GLN A 45 -20.31 9.58 -29.36
CA GLN A 45 -20.65 8.29 -29.94
C GLN A 45 -22.17 8.22 -30.12
N GLY A 46 -22.60 8.08 -31.37
CA GLY A 46 -24.02 8.11 -31.69
C GLY A 46 -24.28 8.32 -33.16
N THR A 47 -25.55 8.55 -33.48
CA THR A 47 -25.99 8.89 -34.84
C THR A 47 -26.04 10.41 -34.98
N VAL A 48 -25.46 10.93 -36.05
CA VAL A 48 -25.53 12.35 -36.40
C VAL A 48 -26.03 12.53 -37.82
N TYR A 49 -26.59 13.71 -38.08
CA TYR A 49 -27.26 14.05 -39.33
C TYR A 49 -26.56 15.21 -40.04
N ARG A 50 -26.49 15.15 -41.37
CA ARG A 50 -25.90 16.21 -42.20
C ARG A 50 -26.74 16.44 -43.45
N GLY A 51 -27.25 17.66 -43.62
CA GLY A 51 -27.77 18.13 -44.90
C GLY A 51 -26.64 18.56 -45.83
N ILE A 52 -26.64 18.07 -47.07
CA ILE A 52 -25.73 18.48 -48.14
C ILE A 52 -26.55 18.90 -49.35
N PHE A 53 -26.08 19.93 -50.05
CA PHE A 53 -26.65 20.43 -51.29
C PHE A 53 -25.55 20.48 -52.35
N ASP A 54 -25.39 19.41 -53.12
CA ASP A 54 -24.40 19.31 -54.21
C ASP A 54 -24.76 18.14 -55.17
N SER A 55 -25.07 18.45 -56.43
CA SER A 55 -25.39 17.45 -57.47
C SER A 55 -24.19 16.59 -57.88
N ARG A 56 -22.95 17.09 -57.76
CA ARG A 56 -21.73 16.38 -58.19
C ARG A 56 -21.20 15.43 -57.13
N ALA A 57 -21.39 15.76 -55.86
CA ALA A 57 -20.95 14.92 -54.74
C ALA A 57 -21.76 13.61 -54.63
N LEU A 58 -23.04 13.64 -55.01
CA LEU A 58 -23.96 12.49 -54.91
C LEU A 58 -23.77 11.47 -56.06
N ALA A 59 -23.37 11.92 -57.25
CA ALA A 59 -23.22 11.06 -58.43
C ALA A 59 -22.16 9.96 -58.29
N ASN A 60 -21.23 10.10 -57.34
CA ASN A 60 -20.11 9.17 -57.13
C ASN A 60 -20.21 8.34 -55.84
N ILE A 61 -21.34 8.40 -55.12
CA ILE A 61 -21.54 7.63 -53.89
C ILE A 61 -21.97 6.21 -54.26
N GLN A 62 -21.10 5.23 -54.00
CA GLN A 62 -21.43 3.81 -54.16
C GLN A 62 -21.94 3.21 -52.85
N VAL A 63 -22.91 2.30 -52.93
CA VAL A 63 -23.33 1.47 -51.79
C VAL A 63 -22.11 0.68 -51.31
N ASN A 64 -21.78 0.77 -50.01
CA ASN A 64 -20.55 0.25 -49.39
C ASN A 64 -19.24 0.97 -49.78
N GLY A 65 -19.32 2.14 -50.42
CA GLY A 65 -18.17 3.02 -50.67
C GLY A 65 -17.78 3.86 -49.44
N TYR A 66 -16.58 4.43 -49.47
CA TYR A 66 -16.10 5.34 -48.42
C TYR A 66 -16.14 6.80 -48.90
N ILE A 67 -16.70 7.68 -48.06
CA ILE A 67 -16.58 9.14 -48.25
C ILE A 67 -15.43 9.64 -47.38
N MET A 68 -14.46 10.27 -48.05
CA MET A 68 -13.28 10.86 -47.42
C MET A 68 -13.44 12.37 -47.41
N THR A 69 -13.51 12.95 -46.21
CA THR A 69 -13.51 14.41 -46.06
C THR A 69 -12.12 14.84 -45.61
N ASN A 70 -11.53 15.78 -46.36
CA ASN A 70 -10.30 16.47 -46.01
C ASN A 70 -10.55 17.76 -45.22
N THR A 71 -11.83 18.15 -45.08
CA THR A 71 -12.31 19.25 -44.24
C THR A 71 -13.10 18.74 -43.04
N PHE A 72 -13.31 19.63 -42.07
CA PHE A 72 -14.28 19.41 -41.00
C PHE A 72 -15.68 19.25 -41.59
N LEU A 73 -16.45 18.31 -41.03
CA LEU A 73 -17.86 18.13 -41.38
C LEU A 73 -18.72 18.48 -40.16
N SER A 74 -19.46 19.58 -40.25
CA SER A 74 -20.45 20.01 -39.25
C SER A 74 -21.71 19.16 -39.35
N THR A 75 -22.08 18.46 -38.29
CA THR A 75 -23.26 17.59 -38.22
C THR A 75 -24.11 17.95 -37.00
N SER A 76 -25.36 17.51 -36.94
CA SER A 76 -26.23 17.73 -35.77
C SER A 76 -26.69 16.39 -35.19
N LYS A 77 -26.95 16.35 -33.89
CA LYS A 77 -27.68 15.23 -33.25
C LYS A 77 -29.15 15.20 -33.66
N LEU A 78 -29.67 16.32 -34.14
CA LEU A 78 -31.07 16.55 -34.50
C LEU A 78 -31.27 16.45 -36.02
N PRO A 79 -32.14 15.55 -36.52
CA PRO A 79 -32.39 15.40 -37.95
C PRO A 79 -33.03 16.66 -38.56
N GLU A 80 -33.91 17.33 -37.84
CA GLU A 80 -34.59 18.56 -38.27
C GLU A 80 -33.62 19.69 -38.61
N ILE A 81 -32.51 19.81 -37.87
CA ILE A 81 -31.46 20.80 -38.15
C ILE A 81 -30.74 20.46 -39.45
N ALA A 82 -30.47 19.17 -39.71
CA ALA A 82 -29.85 18.74 -40.95
C ALA A 82 -30.73 19.03 -42.18
N ASP A 83 -32.05 18.86 -42.06
CA ASP A 83 -33.01 19.14 -43.13
C ASP A 83 -33.07 20.64 -43.47
N ILE A 84 -32.92 21.53 -42.49
CA ILE A 84 -32.79 22.98 -42.73
C ILE A 84 -31.58 23.25 -43.64
N PHE A 85 -30.42 22.66 -43.36
CA PHE A 85 -29.23 22.83 -44.22
C PHE A 85 -29.39 22.23 -45.62
N ALA A 86 -30.19 21.17 -45.76
CA ALA A 86 -30.52 20.60 -47.07
C ALA A 86 -31.51 21.49 -47.86
N ALA A 87 -32.35 22.27 -47.17
CA ALA A 87 -33.36 23.15 -47.77
C ALA A 87 -32.87 24.59 -48.04
N TYR A 88 -31.95 25.11 -47.23
CA TYR A 88 -31.53 26.53 -47.22
C TYR A 88 -31.00 27.03 -48.58
N ASN A 89 -30.37 26.16 -49.35
CA ASN A 89 -29.75 26.52 -50.64
C ASN A 89 -30.68 26.43 -51.86
N ARG A 90 -31.96 26.07 -51.70
CA ARG A 90 -32.95 26.19 -52.81
C ARG A 90 -33.27 27.64 -53.14
N THR A 91 -33.20 28.53 -52.16
CA THR A 91 -33.66 29.94 -52.28
C THR A 91 -32.62 30.89 -52.88
N GLU A 92 -31.36 30.48 -53.04
CA GLU A 92 -30.28 31.28 -53.62
C GLU A 92 -29.90 30.89 -55.07
N GLN A 93 -30.83 30.35 -55.87
CA GLN A 93 -30.62 30.31 -57.32
C GLN A 93 -30.70 31.73 -57.91
N LYS A 94 -29.57 32.42 -57.89
CA LYS A 94 -29.26 33.47 -58.87
C LYS A 94 -28.99 32.78 -60.22
N LEU A 95 -29.71 33.23 -61.25
CA LEU A 95 -29.36 33.05 -62.65
C LEU A 95 -27.85 33.19 -62.83
N ASP A 96 -27.22 32.25 -63.55
CA ASP A 96 -25.87 32.47 -64.04
C ASP A 96 -25.83 33.67 -65.00
N ARG A 97 -24.65 34.24 -65.24
CA ARG A 97 -24.49 35.45 -66.08
C ARG A 97 -24.91 35.25 -67.55
N GLU A 98 -25.32 34.04 -67.95
CA GLU A 98 -25.68 33.66 -69.32
C GLU A 98 -27.13 33.17 -69.47
N GLY A 99 -27.95 33.20 -68.41
CA GLY A 99 -29.37 32.89 -68.48
C GLY A 99 -29.70 31.43 -68.78
N LYS A 100 -28.83 30.48 -68.39
CA LYS A 100 -29.12 29.04 -68.50
C LYS A 100 -29.67 28.49 -67.18
N GLU A 101 -30.67 27.62 -67.27
CA GLU A 101 -31.15 26.85 -66.12
C GLU A 101 -30.01 26.01 -65.54
N GLY A 102 -29.60 26.31 -64.31
CA GLY A 102 -28.53 25.59 -63.61
C GLY A 102 -28.95 24.16 -63.25
N GLU A 103 -27.99 23.23 -63.23
CA GLU A 103 -28.17 21.82 -62.85
C GLU A 103 -29.04 21.67 -61.59
N VAL A 104 -30.04 20.79 -61.65
CA VAL A 104 -30.91 20.44 -60.52
C VAL A 104 -30.06 19.93 -59.36
N SER A 105 -29.93 20.76 -58.33
CA SER A 105 -29.22 20.40 -57.10
C SER A 105 -30.17 19.68 -56.15
N ILE A 106 -29.76 18.49 -55.70
CA ILE A 106 -30.55 17.65 -54.79
C ILE A 106 -30.04 17.88 -53.36
N GLY A 107 -30.94 18.24 -52.45
CA GLY A 107 -30.67 18.24 -51.02
C GLY A 107 -30.75 16.81 -50.48
N CYS A 108 -29.76 16.37 -49.70
CA CYS A 108 -29.73 15.05 -49.10
C CYS A 108 -29.34 15.12 -47.63
N THR A 109 -30.03 14.36 -46.79
CA THR A 109 -29.71 14.19 -45.37
C THR A 109 -29.00 12.86 -45.15
N PHE A 110 -27.76 12.92 -44.67
CA PHE A 110 -26.95 11.74 -44.35
C PHE A 110 -27.17 11.31 -42.91
N ILE A 111 -27.40 10.02 -42.69
CA ILE A 111 -27.39 9.39 -41.37
C ILE A 111 -26.00 8.79 -41.15
N ILE A 112 -25.23 9.37 -40.24
CA ILE A 112 -23.86 8.95 -39.95
C ILE A 112 -23.85 8.27 -38.59
N LYS A 113 -23.66 6.95 -38.59
CA LYS A 113 -23.44 6.20 -37.35
C LYS A 113 -21.95 6.22 -37.02
N ASN A 114 -21.55 6.86 -35.92
CA ASN A 114 -20.17 6.81 -35.45
C ASN A 114 -19.94 5.51 -34.64
N ILE A 115 -19.72 4.39 -35.33
CA ILE A 115 -19.75 3.04 -34.70
C ILE A 115 -18.37 2.57 -34.24
N ASN A 116 -17.27 3.05 -34.82
CA ASN A 116 -15.92 2.58 -34.50
C ASN A 116 -15.03 3.79 -34.20
N GLY A 117 -14.43 3.82 -33.00
CA GLY A 117 -13.61 4.91 -32.46
C GLY A 117 -12.38 5.37 -33.26
N ASN A 118 -12.27 4.97 -34.54
CA ASN A 118 -11.25 5.43 -35.49
C ASN A 118 -11.54 6.82 -36.08
N ARG A 119 -12.78 7.34 -36.02
CA ARG A 119 -13.08 8.74 -36.38
C ARG A 119 -13.61 9.47 -35.15
N ARG A 120 -12.88 10.50 -34.69
CA ARG A 120 -13.30 11.31 -33.54
C ARG A 120 -14.35 12.32 -34.00
N ALA A 121 -15.58 12.12 -33.55
CA ALA A 121 -16.64 13.10 -33.58
C ALA A 121 -16.58 13.88 -32.26
N LEU A 122 -16.58 15.21 -32.32
CA LEU A 122 -16.52 16.05 -31.13
C LEU A 122 -17.87 16.73 -30.93
N ASP A 123 -18.47 16.54 -29.76
CA ASP A 123 -19.62 17.31 -29.32
C ASP A 123 -19.17 18.73 -29.01
N ILE A 124 -19.71 19.69 -29.76
CA ILE A 124 -19.41 21.12 -29.57
C ILE A 124 -20.63 21.91 -29.15
N SER A 125 -21.76 21.26 -28.86
CA SER A 125 -23.00 21.97 -28.52
C SER A 125 -22.84 22.81 -27.25
N GLY A 126 -22.06 22.35 -26.27
CA GLY A 126 -21.79 23.09 -25.02
C GLY A 126 -20.89 24.34 -25.16
N ILE A 127 -20.33 24.59 -26.35
CA ILE A 127 -19.47 25.76 -26.63
C ILE A 127 -19.89 26.53 -27.89
N SER A 128 -20.91 26.06 -28.61
CA SER A 128 -21.46 26.76 -29.76
C SER A 128 -22.28 27.95 -29.31
N GLU A 129 -22.21 29.07 -30.03
CA GLU A 129 -23.15 30.19 -29.84
C GLU A 129 -24.59 29.80 -30.19
N ARG A 130 -24.75 28.77 -31.03
CA ARG A 130 -26.04 28.20 -31.42
C ARG A 130 -26.28 26.89 -30.68
N LEU A 131 -26.72 27.02 -29.44
CA LEU A 131 -27.03 25.90 -28.54
C LEU A 131 -28.18 25.04 -29.06
N ASP A 132 -29.02 25.58 -29.93
CA ASP A 132 -30.17 24.94 -30.56
C ASP A 132 -29.81 23.97 -31.69
N GLU A 133 -28.60 24.05 -32.24
CA GLU A 133 -28.18 23.19 -33.37
C GLU A 133 -27.60 21.84 -32.93
N ASP A 134 -27.31 21.66 -31.65
CA ASP A 134 -26.76 20.44 -31.05
C ASP A 134 -25.59 19.85 -31.87
N GLU A 135 -24.66 20.74 -32.25
CA GLU A 135 -23.63 20.49 -33.27
C GLU A 135 -22.57 19.48 -32.81
N VAL A 136 -22.27 18.53 -33.69
CA VAL A 136 -21.17 17.57 -33.59
C VAL A 136 -20.23 17.76 -34.77
N LEU A 137 -18.95 17.97 -34.51
CA LEU A 137 -17.94 18.19 -35.53
C LEU A 137 -17.18 16.89 -35.84
N LEU A 138 -17.25 16.41 -37.07
CA LEU A 138 -16.41 15.30 -37.53
C LEU A 138 -15.08 15.84 -38.07
N LEU A 139 -13.97 15.30 -37.55
CA LEU A 139 -12.63 15.73 -37.92
C LEU A 139 -12.20 15.19 -39.30
N PRO A 140 -11.39 15.94 -40.06
CA PRO A 140 -10.89 15.51 -41.36
C PRO A 140 -9.98 14.28 -41.24
N TYR A 141 -10.01 13.43 -42.27
CA TYR A 141 -9.08 12.30 -42.35
C TYR A 141 -7.69 12.78 -42.74
N SER A 142 -6.66 12.54 -41.91
CA SER A 142 -5.28 12.88 -42.24
C SER A 142 -4.36 11.65 -42.11
N ASN A 143 -3.67 11.29 -43.19
CA ASN A 143 -2.64 10.25 -43.20
C ASN A 143 -1.43 10.59 -42.30
N ARG A 144 -1.24 11.87 -41.96
CA ARG A 144 -0.14 12.32 -41.09
C ARG A 144 -0.36 11.95 -39.62
N LEU A 145 -1.62 11.86 -39.16
CA LEU A 145 -1.97 11.49 -37.78
C LEU A 145 -1.69 10.01 -37.50
N LEU A 146 -2.04 9.12 -38.42
CA LEU A 146 -1.69 7.69 -38.33
C LEU A 146 -0.17 7.48 -38.32
N MET A 147 0.58 8.18 -39.17
CA MET A 147 2.05 8.10 -39.19
C MET A 147 2.68 8.55 -37.86
N PHE A 148 2.14 9.57 -37.20
CA PHE A 148 2.60 10.00 -35.88
C PHE A 148 2.31 8.96 -34.79
N GLU A 149 1.14 8.32 -34.82
CA GLU A 149 0.79 7.24 -33.89
C GLU A 149 1.69 6.01 -34.09
N TYR A 150 1.98 5.65 -35.34
CA TYR A 150 2.94 4.57 -35.66
C TYR A 150 4.36 4.92 -35.24
N LEU A 151 4.84 6.14 -35.48
CA LEU A 151 6.16 6.59 -35.05
C LEU A 151 6.28 6.65 -33.53
N LEU A 152 5.23 7.07 -32.82
CA LEU A 152 5.19 7.07 -31.36
C LEU A 152 5.18 5.65 -30.79
N ALA A 153 4.41 4.73 -31.39
CA ALA A 153 4.42 3.32 -31.01
C ALA A 153 5.80 2.68 -31.24
N ILE A 154 6.45 2.96 -32.38
CA ILE A 154 7.81 2.52 -32.68
C ILE A 154 8.81 3.10 -31.67
N LEU A 155 8.69 4.38 -31.32
CA LEU A 155 9.54 5.03 -30.32
C LEU A 155 9.37 4.39 -28.93
N ILE A 156 8.13 4.08 -28.52
CA ILE A 156 7.84 3.38 -27.26
C ILE A 156 8.46 1.97 -27.28
N ILE A 157 8.36 1.25 -28.39
CA ILE A 157 8.98 -0.08 -28.56
C ILE A 157 10.51 0.02 -28.50
N ILE A 158 11.12 1.00 -29.18
CA ILE A 158 12.57 1.24 -29.16
C ILE A 158 13.04 1.60 -27.74
N LEU A 159 12.34 2.50 -27.04
CA LEU A 159 12.67 2.87 -25.66
C LEU A 159 12.51 1.69 -24.70
N SER A 160 11.51 0.83 -24.93
CA SER A 160 11.30 -0.40 -24.16
C SER A 160 12.41 -1.41 -24.43
N LEU A 161 12.82 -1.59 -25.69
CA LEU A 161 13.95 -2.43 -26.08
C LEU A 161 15.27 -1.89 -25.55
N LEU A 162 15.50 -0.57 -25.58
CA LEU A 162 16.68 0.07 -24.98
C LEU A 162 16.68 -0.07 -23.45
N ARG A 163 15.52 -0.01 -22.78
CA ARG A 163 15.38 -0.36 -21.36
C ARG A 163 15.73 -1.82 -21.11
N ILE A 164 15.25 -2.74 -21.95
CA ILE A 164 15.57 -4.18 -21.85
C ILE A 164 17.06 -4.43 -22.12
N ILE A 165 17.67 -3.77 -23.10
CA ILE A 165 19.09 -3.88 -23.43
C ILE A 165 19.94 -3.26 -22.32
N LYS A 166 19.55 -2.10 -21.76
CA LYS A 166 20.23 -1.48 -20.61
C LYS A 166 20.06 -2.31 -19.33
N TYR A 167 18.91 -2.95 -19.15
CA TYR A 167 18.65 -3.91 -18.08
C TYR A 167 19.49 -5.18 -18.26
N ARG A 168 19.56 -5.74 -19.48
CA ARG A 168 20.39 -6.90 -19.83
C ARG A 168 21.89 -6.60 -19.75
N ARG A 169 22.34 -5.42 -20.18
CA ARG A 169 23.73 -4.95 -20.02
C ARG A 169 24.06 -4.71 -18.55
N ARG A 170 23.18 -4.08 -17.75
CA ARG A 170 23.33 -4.00 -16.28
C ARG A 170 23.35 -5.38 -15.61
N LYS A 171 22.59 -6.35 -16.11
CA LYS A 171 22.57 -7.74 -15.62
C LYS A 171 23.82 -8.52 -16.05
N SER A 172 24.34 -8.25 -17.25
CA SER A 172 25.58 -8.82 -17.78
C SER A 172 26.82 -8.27 -17.09
N THR A 173 26.86 -6.97 -16.75
CA THR A 173 27.96 -6.37 -15.97
C THR A 173 27.83 -6.63 -14.45
N LYS A 174 26.68 -7.07 -13.95
CA LYS A 174 26.51 -7.63 -12.58
C LYS A 174 26.61 -9.17 -12.51
N SER A 175 26.96 -9.83 -13.61
CA SER A 175 27.09 -11.30 -13.66
C SER A 175 28.55 -11.72 -13.68
N LYS A 176 29.30 -11.37 -12.64
CA LYS A 176 30.40 -12.20 -12.16
C LYS A 176 30.26 -12.35 -10.65
N SER A 177 29.87 -13.58 -10.26
CA SER A 177 29.71 -14.13 -8.92
C SER A 177 28.40 -13.82 -8.14
N SER A 178 27.29 -14.41 -8.56
CA SER A 178 26.43 -15.06 -7.56
C SER A 178 26.22 -16.51 -8.01
N THR A 179 27.03 -17.42 -7.49
CA THR A 179 26.58 -18.79 -7.31
C THR A 179 25.22 -18.70 -6.60
N ARG A 180 24.14 -19.21 -7.23
CA ARG A 180 22.84 -19.28 -6.54
C ARG A 180 23.10 -20.09 -5.27
N ARG A 181 22.97 -19.46 -4.11
CA ARG A 181 23.05 -20.14 -2.81
C ARG A 181 22.11 -21.34 -2.83
N THR A 182 22.61 -22.50 -2.45
CA THR A 182 21.75 -23.69 -2.25
C THR A 182 20.84 -23.42 -1.06
N PHE A 183 19.53 -23.57 -1.25
CA PHE A 183 18.57 -23.39 -0.17
C PHE A 183 18.88 -24.30 1.02
N GLY A 184 18.60 -23.79 2.22
CA GLY A 184 18.90 -24.48 3.48
C GLY A 184 20.38 -24.50 3.86
N LYS A 185 21.27 -23.93 3.05
CA LYS A 185 22.69 -23.75 3.38
C LYS A 185 23.02 -22.27 3.44
N TRP A 186 23.32 -21.76 4.63
CA TRP A 186 23.82 -20.40 4.80
C TRP A 186 25.35 -20.41 4.86
N ILE A 187 25.96 -19.42 4.21
CA ILE A 187 27.40 -19.18 4.33
C ILE A 187 27.52 -17.96 5.25
N PRO A 188 28.14 -18.11 6.43
CA PRO A 188 28.36 -16.99 7.34
C PRO A 188 28.97 -15.78 6.63
N VAL A 189 28.42 -14.60 6.87
CA VAL A 189 28.95 -13.36 6.32
C VAL A 189 29.74 -12.60 7.37
N SER A 190 30.74 -11.81 6.94
CA SER A 190 31.61 -11.04 7.83
C SER A 190 30.97 -9.78 8.42
N PHE A 191 29.68 -9.52 8.13
CA PHE A 191 28.97 -8.37 8.66
C PHE A 191 28.96 -8.39 10.19
N LYS A 192 29.46 -7.32 10.78
CA LYS A 192 29.35 -7.04 12.21
C LYS A 192 28.39 -5.89 12.42
N SER A 193 27.46 -6.07 13.34
CA SER A 193 26.58 -5.00 13.79
C SER A 193 27.40 -3.83 14.30
N PRO A 194 27.07 -2.57 13.93
CA PRO A 194 27.63 -1.43 14.61
C PRO A 194 27.26 -1.50 16.09
N ILE A 195 28.19 -1.06 16.95
CA ILE A 195 27.94 -0.92 18.38
C ILE A 195 26.88 0.17 18.55
N PRO A 196 25.76 -0.09 19.25
CA PRO A 196 24.73 0.91 19.42
C PRO A 196 25.22 2.02 20.35
N VAL A 197 24.76 3.24 20.10
CA VAL A 197 24.96 4.36 21.03
C VAL A 197 24.07 4.14 22.25
N ALA A 198 24.55 4.47 23.45
CA ALA A 198 23.74 4.43 24.66
C ALA A 198 22.44 5.23 24.48
N TYR A 199 21.33 4.73 25.03
CA TYR A 199 20.04 5.41 24.97
C TYR A 199 20.11 6.70 25.80
N PRO A 200 19.91 7.89 25.20
CA PRO A 200 20.04 9.16 25.90
C PRO A 200 19.08 9.24 27.09
N ASP A 201 19.63 9.54 28.28
CA ASP A 201 18.87 9.75 29.52
C ASP A 201 17.90 8.61 29.89
N TRP A 202 18.23 7.37 29.48
CA TRP A 202 17.38 6.22 29.77
C TRP A 202 17.35 5.91 31.27
N SER A 203 16.15 5.72 31.79
CA SER A 203 15.85 5.37 33.18
C SER A 203 14.74 4.34 33.23
N ILE A 204 14.97 3.29 34.01
CA ILE A 204 14.01 2.21 34.25
C ILE A 204 12.75 2.70 34.99
N GLU A 205 12.80 3.86 35.63
CA GLU A 205 11.67 4.46 36.35
C GLU A 205 10.88 5.41 35.46
N THR A 206 11.55 6.23 34.65
CA THR A 206 10.95 7.41 34.02
C THR A 206 10.84 7.34 32.50
N THR A 207 11.61 6.50 31.81
CA THR A 207 11.55 6.40 30.34
C THR A 207 10.25 5.75 29.92
N ARG A 208 9.31 6.55 29.40
CA ARG A 208 7.98 6.06 29.01
C ARG A 208 8.04 5.23 27.72
N PRO A 209 7.13 4.26 27.54
CA PRO A 209 6.98 3.55 26.28
C PRO A 209 6.71 4.53 25.14
N LEU A 210 7.34 4.33 23.98
CA LEU A 210 7.05 5.10 22.78
C LEU A 210 5.60 4.83 22.32
N PRO A 211 4.80 5.87 22.03
CA PRO A 211 3.36 5.73 21.80
C PRO A 211 3.06 5.30 20.37
N TYR A 212 3.38 4.06 19.99
CA TYR A 212 3.10 3.58 18.63
C TYR A 212 1.59 3.54 18.31
N ARG A 213 1.16 4.16 17.19
CA ARG A 213 -0.24 4.23 16.71
C ARG A 213 -0.34 3.84 15.23
N PRO A 214 -0.19 2.54 14.90
CA PRO A 214 -0.12 2.07 13.52
C PRO A 214 -1.43 2.13 12.72
N PHE A 215 -2.54 2.55 13.33
CA PHE A 215 -3.82 2.69 12.68
C PHE A 215 -3.92 4.02 11.91
N LYS A 216 -4.50 3.95 10.71
CA LYS A 216 -4.70 5.11 9.84
C LYS A 216 -6.15 5.57 9.88
N TYR A 217 -6.36 6.87 9.72
CA TYR A 217 -7.71 7.39 9.51
C TYR A 217 -8.25 6.85 8.18
N GLY A 218 -9.53 6.43 8.15
CA GLY A 218 -10.20 5.89 6.98
C GLY A 218 -10.48 6.94 5.88
N PRO A 219 -11.25 6.59 4.83
CA PRO A 219 -12.02 5.36 4.67
C PRO A 219 -11.21 4.17 4.12
N ASP A 220 -9.99 4.40 3.63
CA ASP A 220 -9.24 3.37 2.92
C ASP A 220 -8.44 2.46 3.87
N TYR A 221 -8.64 1.15 3.74
CA TYR A 221 -7.87 0.12 4.45
C TYR A 221 -7.00 -0.70 3.49
N PHE A 222 -5.67 -0.58 3.63
CA PHE A 222 -4.70 -1.28 2.78
C PHE A 222 -3.96 -2.37 3.54
N ILE A 223 -4.10 -3.61 3.08
CA ILE A 223 -3.30 -4.73 3.56
C ILE A 223 -1.93 -4.71 2.86
N THR A 224 -0.89 -4.38 3.61
CA THR A 224 0.50 -4.36 3.15
C THR A 224 1.41 -4.98 4.22
N MET A 225 2.65 -5.32 3.88
CA MET A 225 3.62 -5.79 4.88
C MET A 225 3.98 -4.73 5.93
N GLY A 226 3.74 -3.44 5.65
CA GLY A 226 3.98 -2.34 6.59
C GLY A 226 5.44 -2.17 7.04
N ILE A 227 6.39 -2.79 6.33
CA ILE A 227 7.82 -2.79 6.71
C ILE A 227 8.49 -1.47 6.37
N ARG A 228 9.38 -1.04 7.27
CA ARG A 228 10.28 0.11 7.12
C ARG A 228 11.69 -0.33 7.52
N ARG A 229 12.70 0.40 7.06
CA ARG A 229 14.08 0.18 7.51
C ARG A 229 14.16 0.44 9.02
N LEU A 230 14.81 -0.46 9.74
CA LEU A 230 15.12 -0.32 11.15
C LEU A 230 16.50 0.35 11.31
N ASP A 231 16.59 1.37 12.15
CA ASP A 231 17.89 1.82 12.68
C ASP A 231 18.37 0.79 13.72
N LEU A 232 19.62 0.37 13.61
CA LEU A 232 20.18 -0.63 14.51
C LEU A 232 20.32 -0.12 15.94
N ASN A 233 20.38 1.21 16.18
CA ASN A 233 20.30 1.78 17.53
C ASN A 233 18.94 1.60 18.18
N ASP A 234 17.91 1.36 17.39
CA ASP A 234 16.54 1.16 17.86
C ASP A 234 16.16 -0.31 17.78
N TRP A 235 17.10 -1.25 17.68
CA TRP A 235 16.75 -2.66 17.48
C TRP A 235 15.80 -3.18 18.57
N ILE A 236 16.21 -3.07 19.83
CA ILE A 236 15.38 -3.36 21.01
C ILE A 236 15.11 -2.05 21.74
N GLU A 237 13.85 -1.86 22.12
CA GLU A 237 13.35 -0.69 22.85
C GLU A 237 12.83 -1.10 24.21
N LEU A 238 13.61 -0.80 25.25
CA LEU A 238 13.22 -0.97 26.64
C LEU A 238 12.65 0.33 27.22
N ASP A 239 11.67 0.20 28.09
CA ASP A 239 11.02 1.31 28.78
C ASP A 239 10.84 1.01 30.28
N ASN A 240 10.19 1.93 30.98
CA ASN A 240 9.95 1.84 32.41
C ASN A 240 8.96 0.74 32.82
N LYS A 241 8.40 -0.01 31.87
CA LYS A 241 7.61 -1.22 32.12
C LYS A 241 8.46 -2.48 32.08
N TRP A 242 9.76 -2.41 31.77
CA TRP A 242 10.64 -3.58 31.68
C TRP A 242 10.47 -4.54 32.86
N SER A 243 10.50 -4.05 34.11
CA SER A 243 10.37 -4.90 35.31
C SER A 243 9.05 -5.67 35.36
N LYS A 244 7.95 -5.06 34.90
CA LYS A 244 6.64 -5.74 34.81
C LYS A 244 6.68 -6.89 33.81
N TYR A 245 7.26 -6.67 32.64
CA TYR A 245 7.34 -7.69 31.58
C TYR A 245 8.28 -8.81 31.99
N HIS A 246 9.41 -8.45 32.60
CA HIS A 246 10.37 -9.40 33.14
C HIS A 246 9.72 -10.31 34.19
N GLN A 247 8.99 -9.76 35.15
CA GLN A 247 8.28 -10.55 36.16
C GLN A 247 7.23 -11.47 35.53
N VAL A 248 6.40 -10.97 34.60
CA VAL A 248 5.42 -11.81 33.90
C VAL A 248 6.11 -12.97 33.18
N LYS A 249 7.27 -12.74 32.56
CA LYS A 249 8.03 -13.81 31.90
C LYS A 249 8.58 -14.83 32.89
N LEU A 250 9.13 -14.39 34.03
CA LEU A 250 9.57 -15.28 35.11
C LEU A 250 8.43 -16.16 35.61
N ASP A 251 7.26 -15.57 35.87
CA ASP A 251 6.07 -16.28 36.34
C ASP A 251 5.68 -17.35 35.30
N ARG A 252 5.60 -16.98 34.02
CA ARG A 252 5.29 -17.88 32.91
C ARG A 252 6.31 -19.02 32.75
N PHE A 253 7.59 -18.76 32.99
CA PHE A 253 8.64 -19.79 32.96
C PHE A 253 8.62 -20.72 34.18
N SER A 254 7.92 -20.35 35.25
CA SER A 254 7.72 -21.20 36.43
C SER A 254 6.53 -22.15 36.30
N GLU A 255 5.66 -21.92 35.31
CA GLU A 255 4.50 -22.76 35.02
C GLU A 255 4.92 -24.11 34.42
N GLU A 256 4.13 -25.16 34.67
CA GLU A 256 4.35 -26.50 34.07
C GLU A 256 4.38 -26.47 32.53
N ARG A 257 3.62 -25.55 31.94
CA ARG A 257 3.53 -25.34 30.48
C ARG A 257 4.73 -24.62 29.86
N ALA A 258 5.75 -24.22 30.62
CA ALA A 258 6.88 -23.43 30.11
C ALA A 258 7.55 -24.05 28.86
N HIS A 259 7.60 -25.38 28.79
CA HIS A 259 8.14 -26.14 27.66
C HIS A 259 7.35 -25.99 26.34
N LEU A 260 6.10 -25.51 26.41
CA LEU A 260 5.25 -25.20 25.25
C LEU A 260 5.45 -23.75 24.77
N LEU A 261 5.96 -22.88 25.64
CA LEU A 261 6.18 -21.46 25.40
C LEU A 261 7.58 -21.17 24.84
N CYS A 262 8.56 -22.00 25.17
CA CYS A 262 9.93 -21.85 24.71
C CYS A 262 10.48 -23.18 24.17
N LYS A 263 10.87 -23.20 22.90
CA LYS A 263 11.34 -24.40 22.21
C LYS A 263 12.37 -24.06 21.14
N THR A 264 13.43 -24.86 21.06
CA THR A 264 14.49 -24.75 20.05
C THR A 264 14.68 -26.10 19.36
N ALA A 265 14.52 -26.15 18.04
CA ALA A 265 14.84 -27.34 17.27
C ALA A 265 16.37 -27.54 17.19
N PRO A 266 16.87 -28.78 17.05
CA PRO A 266 18.30 -29.06 16.95
C PRO A 266 19.05 -28.19 15.92
N GLU A 267 18.47 -27.98 14.75
CA GLU A 267 19.04 -27.17 13.68
C GLU A 267 19.04 -25.66 13.95
N ALA A 268 18.39 -25.20 15.01
CA ALA A 268 18.26 -23.78 15.37
C ALA A 268 19.11 -23.37 16.59
N TYR A 269 19.84 -24.30 17.24
CA TYR A 269 20.67 -23.97 18.41
C TYR A 269 21.73 -22.90 18.11
N ASP A 270 22.46 -23.03 16.99
CA ASP A 270 23.47 -22.04 16.58
C ASP A 270 22.87 -20.64 16.42
N ALA A 271 21.65 -20.56 15.86
CA ALA A 271 20.93 -19.29 15.70
C ALA A 271 20.45 -18.73 17.05
N ALA A 272 20.06 -19.59 17.99
CA ALA A 272 19.64 -19.19 19.33
C ALA A 272 20.82 -18.65 20.15
N HIS A 273 22.00 -19.30 20.08
CA HIS A 273 23.23 -18.78 20.69
C HIS A 273 23.66 -17.45 20.06
N GLU A 274 23.67 -17.36 18.73
CA GLU A 274 23.99 -16.10 18.04
C GLU A 274 23.02 -14.98 18.45
N THR A 275 21.74 -15.29 18.65
CA THR A 275 20.74 -14.33 19.16
C THR A 275 21.12 -13.84 20.56
N MET A 276 21.43 -14.76 21.48
CA MET A 276 21.84 -14.42 22.85
C MET A 276 23.09 -13.54 22.87
N GLU A 277 24.13 -13.90 22.09
CA GLU A 277 25.36 -13.12 21.98
C GLU A 277 25.10 -11.70 21.45
N LEU A 278 24.40 -11.58 20.31
CA LEU A 278 24.09 -10.29 19.69
C LEU A 278 23.23 -9.42 20.59
N LEU A 279 22.27 -10.01 21.29
CA LEU A 279 21.39 -9.30 22.19
C LEU A 279 22.14 -8.80 23.42
N CYS A 280 22.98 -9.63 24.04
CA CYS A 280 23.79 -9.20 25.17
C CYS A 280 24.71 -8.03 24.79
N GLU A 281 25.40 -8.12 23.64
CA GLU A 281 26.28 -7.05 23.16
C GLU A 281 25.49 -5.76 22.93
N TYR A 282 24.31 -5.86 22.32
CA TYR A 282 23.44 -4.70 22.12
C TYR A 282 22.99 -4.09 23.45
N LEU A 283 22.52 -4.90 24.41
CA LEU A 283 21.91 -4.43 25.65
C LEU A 283 22.92 -3.74 26.58
N VAL A 284 24.15 -4.27 26.71
CA VAL A 284 25.16 -3.63 27.56
C VAL A 284 25.61 -2.27 27.02
N HIS A 285 25.58 -2.08 25.70
CA HIS A 285 25.97 -0.82 25.06
C HIS A 285 24.81 0.16 24.98
N ARG A 286 23.60 -0.30 24.66
CA ARG A 286 22.40 0.55 24.54
C ARG A 286 21.82 0.94 25.90
N TYR A 287 21.85 0.03 26.89
CA TYR A 287 21.26 0.20 28.22
C TYR A 287 22.28 -0.10 29.34
N PRO A 288 23.42 0.61 29.40
CA PRO A 288 24.50 0.32 30.34
C PRO A 288 24.12 0.55 31.82
N SER A 289 23.07 1.31 32.10
CA SER A 289 22.55 1.49 33.47
C SER A 289 21.76 0.27 33.96
N LEU A 290 21.24 -0.56 33.06
CA LEU A 290 20.49 -1.78 33.40
C LEU A 290 21.35 -3.05 33.29
N PHE A 291 22.22 -3.14 32.27
CA PHE A 291 22.99 -4.36 32.01
C PHE A 291 24.50 -4.15 32.13
N GLN A 292 25.20 -5.23 32.49
CA GLN A 292 26.66 -5.27 32.51
C GLN A 292 27.16 -6.68 32.23
N TYR A 293 28.31 -6.77 31.55
CA TYR A 293 29.03 -8.03 31.45
C TYR A 293 29.76 -8.37 32.75
N GLU A 294 29.71 -9.65 33.11
CA GLU A 294 30.58 -10.26 34.09
C GLU A 294 31.43 -11.34 33.43
N LEU A 295 32.71 -11.36 33.77
CA LEU A 295 33.65 -12.40 33.37
C LEU A 295 33.88 -13.30 34.57
N ASN A 296 33.79 -14.62 34.37
CA ASN A 296 34.35 -15.55 35.36
C ASN A 296 35.86 -15.74 35.11
N ASN A 297 36.54 -16.42 36.04
CA ASN A 297 37.97 -16.74 35.94
C ASN A 297 38.34 -17.56 34.70
N ASN A 298 37.37 -18.18 34.02
CA ASN A 298 37.54 -18.98 32.81
C ASN A 298 37.25 -18.19 31.52
N ASN A 299 37.05 -16.86 31.61
CA ASN A 299 36.63 -15.99 30.52
C ASN A 299 35.24 -16.31 29.91
N ASP A 300 34.38 -17.07 30.60
CA ASP A 300 32.98 -17.18 30.20
C ASP A 300 32.27 -15.86 30.49
N LYS A 301 31.71 -15.28 29.44
CA LYS A 301 30.90 -14.07 29.52
C LYS A 301 29.50 -14.40 30.06
N LYS A 302 29.10 -13.66 31.09
CA LYS A 302 27.73 -13.64 31.61
C LYS A 302 27.18 -12.22 31.54
N ILE A 303 25.87 -12.08 31.48
CA ILE A 303 25.20 -10.80 31.57
C ILE A 303 24.50 -10.69 32.93
N ARG A 304 24.74 -9.61 33.64
CA ARG A 304 24.06 -9.24 34.88
C ARG A 304 22.99 -8.19 34.59
N ILE A 305 21.81 -8.40 35.17
CA ILE A 305 20.78 -7.37 35.31
C ILE A 305 21.06 -6.63 36.61
N LYS A 306 21.43 -5.34 36.54
CA LYS A 306 21.90 -4.57 37.71
C LYS A 306 20.81 -4.35 38.76
N THR A 307 19.57 -4.21 38.32
CA THR A 307 18.43 -3.87 39.19
C THR A 307 17.92 -5.07 39.98
N THR A 308 17.93 -6.27 39.40
CA THR A 308 17.46 -7.51 40.07
C THR A 308 18.61 -8.35 40.63
N GLY A 309 19.83 -8.16 40.12
CA GLY A 309 21.01 -8.93 40.49
C GLY A 309 21.14 -10.28 39.78
N GLU A 310 20.16 -10.66 38.95
CA GLU A 310 20.18 -11.91 38.17
C GLU A 310 21.34 -11.95 37.17
N ILE A 311 21.87 -13.16 36.96
CA ILE A 311 23.02 -13.40 36.08
C ILE A 311 22.70 -14.55 35.14
N TYR A 312 22.82 -14.31 33.84
CA TYR A 312 22.58 -15.30 32.81
C TYR A 312 23.85 -15.61 32.04
N SER A 313 24.13 -16.91 31.84
CA SER A 313 25.24 -17.35 31.00
C SER A 313 24.90 -17.14 29.53
N ILE A 314 25.82 -16.56 28.76
CA ILE A 314 25.66 -16.40 27.31
C ILE A 314 25.74 -17.76 26.59
N ASN A 315 26.53 -18.68 27.15
CA ASN A 315 26.74 -20.03 26.64
C ASN A 315 25.84 -21.05 27.37
N SER A 316 24.61 -20.69 27.74
CA SER A 316 23.68 -21.63 28.39
C SER A 316 23.09 -22.64 27.41
N ASP A 317 22.58 -23.76 27.91
CA ASP A 317 21.85 -24.74 27.09
C ASP A 317 20.47 -24.22 26.62
N ASP A 318 19.94 -23.19 27.27
CA ASP A 318 18.67 -22.52 26.94
C ASP A 318 18.88 -21.05 26.52
N PRO A 319 19.64 -20.76 25.44
CA PRO A 319 20.04 -19.39 25.11
C PRO A 319 18.84 -18.50 24.79
N LEU A 320 17.79 -19.03 24.16
CA LEU A 320 16.61 -18.25 23.78
C LEU A 320 15.71 -17.89 24.98
N LYS A 321 15.65 -18.74 26.01
CA LYS A 321 14.95 -18.46 27.27
C LYS A 321 15.62 -17.30 27.99
N TYR A 322 16.94 -17.33 28.14
CA TYR A 322 17.65 -16.26 28.82
C TYR A 322 17.65 -14.98 27.98
N ALA A 323 17.78 -15.07 26.66
CA ALA A 323 17.63 -13.92 25.78
C ALA A 323 16.26 -13.23 25.96
N SER A 324 15.17 -14.00 26.06
CA SER A 324 13.83 -13.43 26.21
C SER A 324 13.58 -12.82 27.60
N LEU A 325 14.25 -13.30 28.66
CA LEU A 325 14.20 -12.71 30.00
C LEU A 325 14.88 -11.34 30.09
N LEU A 326 15.83 -11.04 29.20
CA LEU A 326 16.54 -9.76 29.19
C LEU A 326 15.72 -8.61 28.60
N ILE A 327 14.65 -8.90 27.85
CA ILE A 327 13.91 -7.91 27.05
C ILE A 327 12.40 -8.01 27.22
N GLN A 328 11.68 -6.99 26.73
CA GLN A 328 10.21 -7.00 26.70
C GLN A 328 9.66 -7.86 25.56
N ASP A 329 10.38 -7.98 24.43
CA ASP A 329 9.94 -8.71 23.25
C ASP A 329 9.85 -10.23 23.44
N ASP A 330 8.90 -10.87 22.78
CA ASP A 330 8.96 -12.29 22.43
C ASP A 330 9.90 -12.51 21.24
N LEU A 331 10.49 -13.71 21.14
CA LEU A 331 11.50 -14.06 20.14
C LEU A 331 11.07 -15.26 19.29
N ALA A 332 11.18 -15.14 17.97
CA ALA A 332 10.98 -16.24 17.02
C ALA A 332 12.13 -16.32 16.02
N LEU A 333 12.61 -17.53 15.73
CA LEU A 333 13.67 -17.80 14.77
C LEU A 333 13.14 -18.60 13.60
N MET A 334 13.29 -18.00 12.42
CA MET A 334 12.89 -18.56 11.14
C MET A 334 14.13 -19.05 10.39
N ILE A 335 14.18 -20.35 10.08
CA ILE A 335 15.31 -21.00 9.41
C ILE A 335 14.90 -21.40 7.99
N GLU A 336 15.76 -21.18 7.01
CA GLU A 336 15.50 -21.60 5.63
C GLU A 336 15.66 -23.13 5.50
N GLY A 337 14.66 -23.80 4.94
CA GLY A 337 14.72 -25.20 4.56
C GLY A 337 15.38 -25.41 3.20
N SER A 338 15.63 -26.68 2.85
CA SER A 338 16.21 -27.06 1.55
C SER A 338 15.31 -26.76 0.35
N ASP A 339 14.03 -26.48 0.59
CA ASP A 339 13.04 -26.07 -0.40
C ASP A 339 12.96 -24.55 -0.59
N GLY A 340 13.75 -23.78 0.18
CA GLY A 340 13.79 -22.32 0.14
C GLY A 340 12.68 -21.64 0.95
N GLN A 341 11.85 -22.40 1.67
CA GLN A 341 10.85 -21.85 2.59
C GLN A 341 11.49 -21.57 3.95
N TYR A 342 10.90 -20.66 4.72
CA TYR A 342 11.35 -20.34 6.08
C TYR A 342 10.41 -20.99 7.08
N TYR A 343 10.97 -21.71 8.05
CA TYR A 343 10.23 -22.48 9.06
C TYR A 343 10.47 -21.90 10.45
N LEU A 344 9.43 -21.85 11.28
CA LEU A 344 9.57 -21.51 12.70
C LEU A 344 10.25 -22.66 13.42
N LYS A 345 11.56 -22.53 13.70
CA LYS A 345 12.39 -23.60 14.27
C LYS A 345 12.83 -23.34 15.70
N ALA A 346 12.75 -22.10 16.17
CA ALA A 346 12.85 -21.83 17.58
C ALA A 346 11.96 -20.63 17.96
N GLY A 347 11.52 -20.58 19.21
CA GLY A 347 10.77 -19.47 19.73
C GLY A 347 10.78 -19.44 21.25
N SER A 348 10.77 -18.25 21.82
CA SER A 348 10.41 -17.96 23.20
C SER A 348 9.25 -16.97 23.14
N ILE A 349 8.04 -17.53 23.14
CA ILE A 349 6.77 -16.84 22.91
C ILE A 349 5.98 -16.89 24.21
N ILE A 350 6.24 -15.92 25.08
CA ILE A 350 5.83 -15.96 26.48
C ILE A 350 4.60 -15.08 26.72
N ILE A 351 4.50 -13.98 25.98
CA ILE A 351 3.42 -12.99 26.08
C ILE A 351 2.71 -12.74 24.73
N PRO A 352 2.28 -13.78 23.99
CA PRO A 352 1.76 -13.64 22.62
C PRO A 352 0.38 -12.98 22.51
N GLY A 353 -0.40 -12.99 23.59
CA GLY A 353 -1.80 -12.53 23.59
C GLY A 353 -2.78 -13.49 22.91
N PHE A 354 -2.52 -13.89 21.66
CA PHE A 354 -3.56 -14.51 20.80
C PHE A 354 -3.15 -15.79 20.03
N TRP A 355 -1.92 -16.28 20.17
CA TRP A 355 -1.47 -17.47 19.44
C TRP A 355 -0.42 -18.23 20.24
N ARG A 356 -0.31 -19.53 20.00
CA ARG A 356 0.60 -20.40 20.76
C ARG A 356 1.75 -20.88 19.88
N LEU A 357 2.96 -20.93 20.45
CA LEU A 357 4.14 -21.45 19.75
C LEU A 357 3.91 -22.90 19.29
N GLN A 358 3.38 -23.74 20.16
CA GLN A 358 3.13 -25.16 19.88
C GLN A 358 2.26 -25.39 18.63
N ASP A 359 1.31 -24.48 18.36
CA ASP A 359 0.40 -24.60 17.20
C ASP A 359 1.09 -24.25 15.89
N LYS A 360 2.22 -23.53 15.93
CA LYS A 360 2.92 -22.98 14.76
C LYS A 360 4.33 -23.52 14.60
N PHE A 361 4.86 -24.20 15.60
CA PHE A 361 6.22 -24.74 15.59
C PHE A 361 6.41 -25.70 14.41
N ASN A 362 7.58 -25.65 13.76
CA ASN A 362 7.90 -26.38 12.53
C ASN A 362 7.05 -26.05 11.30
N MET A 363 6.14 -25.07 11.35
CA MET A 363 5.39 -24.68 10.15
C MET A 363 6.20 -23.73 9.26
N PRO A 364 6.04 -23.83 7.93
CA PRO A 364 6.56 -22.83 7.01
C PRO A 364 5.80 -21.50 7.16
N LEU A 365 6.46 -20.40 6.83
CA LEU A 365 5.96 -19.03 6.97
C LEU A 365 4.56 -18.84 6.40
N ALA A 366 4.29 -19.41 5.22
CA ALA A 366 2.98 -19.33 4.59
C ALA A 366 1.90 -20.05 5.42
N GLN A 367 2.20 -21.26 5.92
CA GLN A 367 1.25 -22.04 6.71
C GLN A 367 0.97 -21.41 8.07
N ILE A 368 1.95 -20.76 8.70
CA ILE A 368 1.73 -20.00 9.95
C ILE A 368 0.62 -18.96 9.76
N HIS A 369 0.65 -18.22 8.65
CA HIS A 369 -0.33 -17.18 8.35
C HIS A 369 -1.66 -17.72 7.83
N LEU A 370 -1.63 -18.77 6.99
CA LEU A 370 -2.84 -19.42 6.49
C LEU A 370 -3.64 -20.10 7.61
N SER A 371 -2.97 -20.81 8.51
CA SER A 371 -3.61 -21.43 9.68
C SER A 371 -4.00 -20.44 10.78
N GLY A 372 -3.63 -19.17 10.63
CA GLY A 372 -4.11 -18.08 11.48
C GLY A 372 -5.17 -17.23 10.79
N ASP A 373 -5.70 -17.66 9.64
CA ASP A 373 -6.73 -16.97 8.87
C ASP A 373 -6.42 -15.49 8.59
N VAL A 374 -5.14 -15.17 8.32
CA VAL A 374 -4.72 -13.79 8.04
C VAL A 374 -5.41 -13.29 6.76
N PRO A 375 -6.22 -12.21 6.83
CA PRO A 375 -7.01 -11.74 5.69
C PRO A 375 -6.16 -11.40 4.47
N LYS A 376 -6.62 -11.87 3.30
CA LYS A 376 -5.99 -11.66 1.98
C LYS A 376 -4.51 -12.07 1.91
N PHE A 377 -4.04 -12.95 2.80
CA PHE A 377 -2.63 -13.31 2.88
C PHE A 377 -2.14 -13.94 1.57
N LYS A 378 -2.84 -14.96 1.06
CA LYS A 378 -2.47 -15.68 -0.16
C LYS A 378 -2.45 -14.77 -1.39
N GLU A 379 -3.43 -13.87 -1.48
CA GLU A 379 -3.66 -13.00 -2.64
C GLU A 379 -2.74 -11.78 -2.65
N LYS A 380 -2.39 -11.22 -1.49
CA LYS A 380 -1.71 -9.93 -1.38
C LYS A 380 -0.32 -9.99 -0.73
N LEU A 381 -0.08 -10.92 0.19
CA LEU A 381 1.11 -10.88 1.06
C LEU A 381 2.10 -12.00 0.78
N GLN A 382 1.64 -13.25 0.62
CA GLN A 382 2.48 -14.46 0.62
C GLN A 382 3.71 -14.33 -0.27
N HIS A 383 3.50 -14.09 -1.57
CA HIS A 383 4.60 -14.03 -2.53
C HIS A 383 5.58 -12.88 -2.25
N SER A 384 5.09 -11.75 -1.75
CA SER A 384 5.96 -10.62 -1.38
C SER A 384 6.80 -10.95 -0.15
N MET A 385 6.21 -11.61 0.85
CA MET A 385 6.82 -11.96 2.11
C MET A 385 7.88 -13.07 1.95
N GLU A 386 7.56 -14.15 1.25
CA GLU A 386 8.49 -15.26 1.00
C GLU A 386 9.75 -14.77 0.26
N ARG A 387 9.58 -13.98 -0.80
CA ARG A 387 10.71 -13.39 -1.52
C ARG A 387 11.52 -12.43 -0.66
N TYR A 388 10.86 -11.71 0.26
CA TYR A 388 11.55 -10.80 1.17
C TYR A 388 12.43 -11.58 2.14
N PHE A 389 11.88 -12.63 2.76
CA PHE A 389 12.61 -13.54 3.64
C PHE A 389 13.79 -14.19 2.93
N GLN A 390 13.67 -14.59 1.65
CA GLN A 390 14.81 -15.15 0.92
C GLN A 390 15.92 -14.12 0.61
N LYS A 391 15.58 -12.83 0.49
CA LYS A 391 16.50 -11.77 0.04
C LYS A 391 17.02 -10.85 1.14
N MET A 392 16.49 -10.98 2.36
CA MET A 392 16.86 -10.13 3.48
C MET A 392 18.36 -10.28 3.80
N ASN A 393 19.07 -9.16 3.79
CA ASN A 393 20.48 -9.07 4.14
C ASN A 393 20.66 -8.63 5.61
N PRO A 394 21.73 -9.07 6.31
CA PRO A 394 22.01 -8.66 7.70
C PRO A 394 22.14 -7.15 7.93
N GLU A 395 22.58 -6.38 6.92
CA GLU A 395 22.80 -4.93 7.01
C GLU A 395 21.49 -4.12 7.05
N HIS A 396 20.37 -4.73 6.66
CA HIS A 396 19.11 -4.03 6.42
C HIS A 396 17.94 -4.71 7.15
N PRO A 397 17.97 -4.72 8.49
CA PRO A 397 16.81 -5.15 9.26
C PRO A 397 15.62 -4.22 9.00
N VAL A 398 14.44 -4.75 9.27
CA VAL A 398 13.20 -3.99 9.12
C VAL A 398 12.35 -4.03 10.37
N ILE A 399 11.51 -3.03 10.48
CA ILE A 399 10.52 -2.87 11.52
C ILE A 399 9.14 -2.69 10.89
N ARG A 400 8.13 -3.24 11.53
CA ARG A 400 6.72 -2.96 11.26
C ARG A 400 5.98 -2.86 12.57
N HIS A 401 4.77 -2.33 12.49
CA HIS A 401 3.86 -2.28 13.61
C HIS A 401 2.57 -2.99 13.22
N ASN A 402 2.03 -3.75 14.15
CA ASN A 402 0.70 -4.35 14.05
C ASN A 402 -0.10 -3.91 15.27
N TYR A 403 -1.43 -4.04 15.23
CA TYR A 403 -2.24 -3.77 16.42
C TYR A 403 -3.51 -4.61 16.46
N PHE A 404 -4.00 -4.80 17.67
CA PHE A 404 -5.23 -5.50 17.99
C PHE A 404 -5.94 -4.77 19.13
N ILE A 405 -7.22 -5.11 19.30
CA ILE A 405 -7.96 -4.79 20.51
C ILE A 405 -8.05 -6.08 21.31
N GLN A 406 -7.74 -6.00 22.59
CA GLN A 406 -7.89 -7.08 23.55
C GLN A 406 -9.01 -6.71 24.52
N THR A 407 -9.80 -7.68 24.95
CA THR A 407 -11.01 -7.45 25.76
C THR A 407 -10.85 -7.97 27.19
N ASP A 408 -9.60 -8.02 27.66
CA ASP A 408 -9.19 -8.30 29.03
C ASP A 408 -7.83 -7.61 29.28
N GLY A 409 -7.40 -7.57 30.54
CA GLY A 409 -6.17 -6.92 30.99
C GLY A 409 -4.95 -7.83 31.10
N ASP A 410 -5.01 -9.06 30.58
CA ASP A 410 -3.97 -10.07 30.77
C ASP A 410 -2.88 -9.95 29.70
N LEU A 411 -1.70 -9.47 30.09
CA LEU A 411 -0.59 -9.20 29.16
C LEU A 411 -0.10 -10.45 28.41
N ALA A 412 -0.03 -11.59 29.12
CA ALA A 412 0.56 -12.80 28.60
C ALA A 412 -0.35 -13.52 27.60
N TRP A 413 -1.60 -13.75 27.99
CA TRP A 413 -2.60 -14.49 27.24
C TRP A 413 -3.98 -13.86 27.42
N SER A 414 -4.69 -13.61 26.33
CA SER A 414 -6.05 -13.09 26.39
C SER A 414 -7.04 -14.21 26.67
N ASN A 415 -7.57 -14.25 27.89
CA ASN A 415 -8.61 -15.21 28.27
C ASN A 415 -9.94 -14.98 27.52
N SER A 416 -10.12 -13.82 26.89
CA SER A 416 -11.31 -13.55 26.07
C SER A 416 -11.41 -14.40 24.81
N ILE A 417 -10.29 -14.92 24.30
CA ILE A 417 -10.29 -15.86 23.17
C ILE A 417 -10.35 -17.33 23.61
N GLY A 418 -10.61 -17.59 24.91
CA GLY A 418 -10.58 -18.92 25.52
C GLY A 418 -9.29 -19.15 26.32
N SER A 419 -9.32 -20.17 27.19
CA SER A 419 -8.13 -20.57 27.96
C SER A 419 -7.01 -21.03 27.01
N GLU A 420 -5.76 -20.73 27.36
CA GLU A 420 -4.59 -21.08 26.57
C GLU A 420 -4.45 -22.60 26.35
N ASP A 421 -4.95 -23.39 27.30
CA ASP A 421 -4.90 -24.86 27.27
C ASP A 421 -6.08 -25.47 26.48
N GLN A 422 -7.04 -24.65 26.04
CA GLN A 422 -8.24 -25.11 25.34
C GLN A 422 -7.97 -25.38 23.84
N PHE A 423 -8.72 -26.31 23.25
CA PHE A 423 -8.87 -26.40 21.79
C PHE A 423 -9.91 -25.40 21.28
N GLY A 424 -9.74 -24.92 20.04
CA GLY A 424 -10.69 -23.99 19.43
C GLY A 424 -10.67 -22.59 20.04
N ILE A 425 -9.48 -22.11 20.42
CA ILE A 425 -9.28 -20.71 20.81
C ILE A 425 -9.66 -19.75 19.66
N GLY A 426 -10.12 -18.56 20.00
CA GLY A 426 -10.50 -17.52 19.04
C GLY A 426 -11.68 -16.68 19.52
N TRP A 427 -12.06 -15.71 18.69
CA TRP A 427 -13.13 -14.76 18.98
C TRP A 427 -14.52 -15.39 19.15
N ILE A 428 -14.69 -16.66 18.77
CA ILE A 428 -15.89 -17.46 19.04
C ILE A 428 -16.16 -17.58 20.56
N ASN A 429 -15.12 -17.52 21.39
CA ASN A 429 -15.22 -17.62 22.85
C ASN A 429 -15.43 -16.27 23.54
N ALA A 430 -15.33 -15.16 22.79
CA ALA A 430 -15.37 -13.82 23.36
C ALA A 430 -16.77 -13.45 23.82
N LYS A 431 -16.85 -12.93 25.05
CA LYS A 431 -18.09 -12.31 25.55
C LYS A 431 -18.29 -10.98 24.83
N PRO A 432 -19.50 -10.72 24.29
CA PRO A 432 -19.78 -9.45 23.63
C PRO A 432 -19.81 -8.33 24.66
N ASN A 433 -19.44 -7.13 24.23
CA ASN A 433 -19.59 -5.87 24.95
C ASN A 433 -18.98 -5.89 26.36
N PRO A 434 -17.66 -6.15 26.48
CA PRO A 434 -16.96 -6.01 27.76
C PRO A 434 -17.04 -4.57 28.26
N PRO A 435 -16.94 -4.33 29.59
CA PRO A 435 -16.75 -2.98 30.12
C PRO A 435 -15.57 -2.28 29.47
N ILE A 436 -15.65 -0.97 29.27
CA ILE A 436 -14.61 -0.19 28.57
C ILE A 436 -13.25 -0.26 29.28
N GLU A 437 -13.25 -0.43 30.60
CA GLU A 437 -12.08 -0.60 31.46
C GLU A 437 -11.33 -1.91 31.16
N ASN A 438 -12.01 -2.89 30.57
CA ASN A 438 -11.45 -4.18 30.16
C ASN A 438 -11.03 -4.18 28.68
N ILE A 439 -11.16 -3.06 27.96
CA ILE A 439 -10.73 -2.97 26.56
C ILE A 439 -9.33 -2.35 26.51
N TYR A 440 -8.40 -3.09 25.95
CA TYR A 440 -6.99 -2.73 25.83
C TYR A 440 -6.60 -2.60 24.37
N PHE A 441 -5.82 -1.57 24.09
CA PHE A 441 -5.09 -1.45 22.84
C PHE A 441 -3.76 -2.20 22.95
N ARG A 442 -3.59 -3.18 22.08
CA ARG A 442 -2.37 -3.97 21.98
C ARG A 442 -1.68 -3.66 20.65
N SER A 443 -0.58 -2.93 20.68
CA SER A 443 0.25 -2.70 19.50
C SER A 443 1.48 -3.58 19.59
N GLU A 444 1.90 -4.19 18.48
CA GLU A 444 3.10 -5.00 18.42
C GLU A 444 4.13 -4.31 17.54
N ARG A 445 5.24 -3.92 18.17
CA ARG A 445 6.43 -3.48 17.47
C ARG A 445 7.21 -4.73 17.08
N GLN A 446 7.38 -4.92 15.78
CA GLN A 446 7.86 -6.16 15.21
C GLN A 446 9.12 -5.91 14.39
N THR A 447 10.25 -6.52 14.76
CA THR A 447 11.50 -6.40 14.00
C THR A 447 11.86 -7.70 13.30
N LEU A 448 12.42 -7.61 12.10
CA LEU A 448 12.98 -8.75 11.37
C LEU A 448 14.45 -8.46 11.05
N ARG A 449 15.32 -9.35 11.49
CA ARG A 449 16.77 -9.23 11.30
C ARG A 449 17.38 -10.56 10.89
N ARG A 450 18.11 -10.56 9.77
CA ARG A 450 18.96 -11.69 9.39
C ARG A 450 20.18 -11.75 10.29
N LEU A 451 20.43 -12.92 10.86
CA LEU A 451 21.62 -13.22 11.64
C LEU A 451 22.80 -13.56 10.71
N PRO A 452 23.97 -12.88 10.84
CA PRO A 452 25.07 -13.01 9.89
C PRO A 452 25.77 -14.39 9.91
N ARG A 453 25.88 -15.06 11.06
CA ARG A 453 26.54 -16.39 11.17
C ARG A 453 25.62 -17.53 10.78
N SER A 454 24.44 -17.64 11.39
CA SER A 454 23.51 -18.75 11.18
C SER A 454 22.64 -18.57 9.93
N GLY A 455 22.41 -17.32 9.49
CA GLY A 455 21.48 -17.03 8.41
C GLY A 455 20.00 -17.10 8.81
N ALA A 456 19.70 -17.38 10.08
CA ALA A 456 18.34 -17.32 10.59
C ALA A 456 17.77 -15.91 10.46
N ILE A 457 16.45 -15.80 10.38
CA ILE A 457 15.76 -14.52 10.56
C ILE A 457 15.18 -14.50 11.96
N LEU A 458 15.70 -13.61 12.79
CA LEU A 458 15.16 -13.29 14.10
C LEU A 458 14.00 -12.32 13.94
N PHE A 459 12.85 -12.72 14.49
CA PHE A 459 11.64 -11.95 14.60
C PHE A 459 11.43 -11.59 16.07
N THR A 460 11.48 -10.29 16.41
CA THR A 460 11.14 -9.82 17.76
C THR A 460 9.77 -9.19 17.77
N ILE A 461 9.01 -9.40 18.84
CA ILE A 461 7.62 -8.94 18.98
C ILE A 461 7.48 -8.28 20.35
N HIS A 462 7.55 -6.95 20.41
CA HIS A 462 7.29 -6.19 21.64
C HIS A 462 5.81 -5.76 21.68
N PRO A 463 4.97 -6.35 22.55
CA PRO A 463 3.60 -5.90 22.72
C PRO A 463 3.53 -4.68 23.65
N TYR A 464 3.14 -3.53 23.10
CA TYR A 464 2.68 -2.37 23.84
C TYR A 464 1.24 -2.59 24.27
N PHE A 465 1.02 -2.68 25.57
CA PHE A 465 -0.29 -2.98 26.15
C PHE A 465 -0.79 -1.83 27.02
N ILE A 466 -1.89 -1.19 26.60
CA ILE A 466 -2.40 0.05 27.19
C ILE A 466 -3.94 0.00 27.25
N PRO A 467 -4.57 0.34 28.39
CA PRO A 467 -6.03 0.48 28.45
C PRO A 467 -6.55 1.50 27.43
N VAL A 468 -7.68 1.22 26.78
CA VAL A 468 -8.24 2.16 25.80
C VAL A 468 -8.58 3.51 26.43
N ILE A 469 -9.02 3.51 27.68
CA ILE A 469 -9.32 4.72 28.45
C ILE A 469 -8.10 5.65 28.60
N GLU A 470 -6.88 5.12 28.56
CA GLU A 470 -5.64 5.91 28.63
C GLU A 470 -5.26 6.48 27.26
N ILE A 471 -5.33 5.67 26.20
CA ILE A 471 -5.04 6.18 24.84
C ILE A 471 -6.09 7.21 24.39
N ALA A 472 -7.32 7.12 24.90
CA ALA A 472 -8.38 8.05 24.55
C ALA A 472 -8.18 9.47 25.09
N LYS A 473 -7.24 9.66 26.04
CA LYS A 473 -6.82 10.98 26.53
C LYS A 473 -5.90 11.70 25.54
N GLU A 474 -5.28 10.96 24.62
CA GLU A 474 -4.36 11.52 23.63
C GLU A 474 -5.13 12.26 22.52
N ALA A 475 -4.71 13.49 22.22
CA ALA A 475 -5.42 14.35 21.28
C ALA A 475 -5.53 13.71 19.88
N GLY A 476 -6.76 13.59 19.37
CA GLY A 476 -7.06 13.03 18.04
C GLY A 476 -7.05 11.50 17.96
N ILE A 477 -6.55 10.81 18.97
CA ILE A 477 -6.49 9.35 18.96
C ILE A 477 -7.87 8.70 18.99
N PRO A 478 -8.84 9.16 19.81
CA PRO A 478 -10.20 8.59 19.78
C PRO A 478 -10.82 8.59 18.39
N GLY A 479 -10.85 9.75 17.72
CA GLY A 479 -11.42 9.90 16.39
C GLY A 479 -10.67 9.08 15.33
N ARG A 480 -9.34 9.05 15.40
CA ARG A 480 -8.51 8.28 14.46
C ARG A 480 -8.71 6.78 14.61
N LEU A 481 -8.73 6.26 15.85
CA LEU A 481 -8.92 4.84 16.10
C LEU A 481 -10.35 4.39 15.70
N ALA A 482 -11.37 5.19 16.05
CA ALA A 482 -12.75 4.89 15.69
C ALA A 482 -12.94 4.85 14.16
N SER A 483 -12.38 5.84 13.44
CA SER A 483 -12.37 5.87 11.97
C SER A 483 -11.66 4.65 11.38
N ALA A 484 -10.50 4.27 11.93
CA ALA A 484 -9.75 3.09 11.48
C ALA A 484 -10.57 1.80 11.63
N ILE A 485 -11.20 1.57 12.79
CA ILE A 485 -12.02 0.37 13.06
C ILE A 485 -13.26 0.32 12.14
N ARG A 486 -13.85 1.48 11.82
CA ARG A 486 -14.96 1.57 10.86
C ARG A 486 -14.53 1.22 9.43
N SER A 487 -13.29 1.53 9.06
CA SER A 487 -12.75 1.27 7.72
C SER A 487 -12.38 -0.19 7.42
N TRP A 488 -12.36 -1.06 8.44
CA TRP A 488 -11.97 -2.45 8.23
C TRP A 488 -12.98 -3.19 7.35
N PRO A 489 -12.53 -3.90 6.30
CA PRO A 489 -13.38 -4.82 5.56
C PRO A 489 -13.82 -6.00 6.45
N ASP A 490 -14.86 -6.72 6.04
CA ASP A 490 -15.48 -7.78 6.84
C ASP A 490 -14.50 -8.87 7.27
N ASP A 491 -13.61 -9.30 6.37
CA ASP A 491 -12.58 -10.31 6.66
C ASP A 491 -11.62 -9.87 7.77
N VAL A 492 -11.19 -8.61 7.75
CA VAL A 492 -10.36 -7.99 8.79
C VAL A 492 -11.14 -7.80 10.08
N SER A 493 -12.41 -7.40 9.98
CA SER A 493 -13.30 -7.21 11.13
C SER A 493 -13.52 -8.52 11.90
N ILE A 494 -13.75 -9.62 11.18
CA ILE A 494 -13.89 -10.97 11.76
C ILE A 494 -12.56 -11.40 12.39
N TYR A 495 -11.45 -11.28 11.65
CA TYR A 495 -10.12 -11.67 12.12
C TYR A 495 -9.71 -10.93 13.42
N LYS A 496 -10.05 -9.63 13.53
CA LYS A 496 -9.76 -8.80 14.70
C LYS A 496 -10.87 -8.83 15.77
N GLY A 497 -11.89 -9.66 15.60
CA GLY A 497 -12.93 -9.84 16.61
C GLY A 497 -13.82 -8.64 16.83
N LYS A 498 -13.96 -7.75 15.84
CA LYS A 498 -14.64 -6.44 15.97
C LYS A 498 -15.99 -6.54 16.67
N LYS A 499 -16.81 -7.54 16.31
CA LYS A 499 -18.14 -7.78 16.88
C LYS A 499 -18.13 -7.94 18.41
N ALA A 500 -17.04 -8.41 19.01
CA ALA A 500 -16.96 -8.61 20.45
C ALA A 500 -16.91 -7.30 21.24
N TYR A 501 -16.45 -6.19 20.66
CA TYR A 501 -16.19 -4.95 21.39
C TYR A 501 -16.67 -3.68 20.68
N GLU A 502 -17.08 -3.74 19.41
CA GLU A 502 -17.32 -2.54 18.60
C GLU A 502 -18.35 -1.59 19.18
N GLU A 503 -19.43 -2.10 19.78
CA GLU A 503 -20.51 -1.27 20.29
C GLU A 503 -20.02 -0.40 21.45
N VAL A 504 -19.38 -1.02 22.44
CA VAL A 504 -18.84 -0.31 23.61
C VAL A 504 -17.67 0.58 23.22
N LEU A 505 -16.74 0.04 22.42
CA LEU A 505 -15.52 0.74 22.05
C LEU A 505 -15.82 1.96 21.18
N LEU A 506 -16.58 1.82 20.09
CA LEU A 506 -16.85 2.92 19.18
C LEU A 506 -17.67 4.02 19.85
N LYS A 507 -18.68 3.66 20.65
CA LYS A 507 -19.46 4.63 21.43
C LYS A 507 -18.55 5.46 22.35
N TYR A 508 -17.65 4.81 23.08
CA TYR A 508 -16.72 5.51 23.97
C TYR A 508 -15.73 6.40 23.20
N LEU A 509 -15.14 5.90 22.11
CA LEU A 509 -14.20 6.67 21.31
C LEU A 509 -14.85 7.88 20.64
N ASP A 510 -16.10 7.76 20.16
CA ASP A 510 -16.84 8.87 19.59
C ASP A 510 -17.14 9.93 20.64
N GLN A 511 -17.59 9.52 21.83
CA GLN A 511 -17.81 10.44 22.94
C GLN A 511 -16.52 11.20 23.28
N LYS A 512 -15.39 10.49 23.42
CA LYS A 512 -14.10 11.10 23.73
C LYS A 512 -13.61 12.01 22.60
N HIS A 513 -13.88 11.64 21.36
CA HIS A 513 -13.56 12.50 20.22
C HIS A 513 -14.37 13.78 20.25
N GLN A 514 -15.69 13.70 20.49
CA GLN A 514 -16.56 14.85 20.58
C GLN A 514 -16.15 15.77 21.75
N GLU A 515 -15.86 15.20 22.93
CA GLU A 515 -15.33 15.95 24.07
C GLU A 515 -14.03 16.70 23.70
N GLN A 516 -13.13 16.08 22.94
CA GLN A 516 -11.92 16.77 22.47
C GLN A 516 -12.24 17.90 21.49
N CYS A 517 -13.17 17.69 20.54
CA CYS A 517 -13.60 18.71 19.58
C CYS A 517 -14.29 19.90 20.27
N ASP A 518 -15.16 19.64 21.24
CA ASP A 518 -15.86 20.67 22.02
C ASP A 518 -14.88 21.51 22.84
N ASN A 519 -13.74 20.93 23.23
CA ASN A 519 -12.61 21.62 23.87
C ASN A 519 -11.66 22.30 22.87
N GLY A 520 -12.05 22.45 21.59
CA GLY A 520 -11.32 23.20 20.58
C GLY A 520 -10.27 22.41 19.82
N LEU A 521 -10.31 21.07 19.86
CA LEU A 521 -9.41 20.25 19.03
C LEU A 521 -9.77 20.38 17.55
N ASP A 522 -8.87 20.97 16.77
CA ASP A 522 -8.91 20.98 15.31
C ASP A 522 -7.75 20.12 14.77
N ILE A 523 -8.07 18.91 14.29
CA ILE A 523 -7.07 17.98 13.74
C ILE A 523 -7.37 17.70 12.27
N ASP A 524 -6.34 17.97 11.46
CA ASP A 524 -6.25 17.47 10.10
C ASP A 524 -5.81 16.00 10.09
N TYR A 525 -6.79 15.09 9.97
CA TYR A 525 -6.55 13.65 9.92
C TYR A 525 -5.88 13.17 8.63
N SER A 526 -5.75 14.02 7.60
CA SER A 526 -4.99 13.69 6.39
C SER A 526 -3.49 13.58 6.66
N LYS A 527 -3.00 14.24 7.72
CA LYS A 527 -1.60 14.14 8.15
C LYS A 527 -1.33 12.79 8.80
N SER A 528 -0.19 12.20 8.44
CA SER A 528 0.31 10.99 9.07
C SER A 528 0.54 11.25 10.56
N TYR A 529 -0.08 10.44 11.42
CA TYR A 529 0.30 10.40 12.82
C TYR A 529 1.70 9.78 12.92
N PRO A 530 2.60 10.30 13.77
CA PRO A 530 3.88 9.64 14.01
C PRO A 530 3.63 8.20 14.44
N TYR A 531 4.39 7.29 13.85
CA TYR A 531 4.16 5.87 14.03
C TYR A 531 4.33 5.44 15.45
#